data_AF-A0A382KMQ3-F1
#
_entry.id   AF-A0A382KMQ3-F1
#
_cell.length_a   1.000
_cell.length_b   1.000
_cell.length_c   1.000
_cell.angle_alpha   90.00
_cell.angle_beta   90.00
_cell.angle_gamma   90.00
#
_symmetry.space_group_name_H-M   'P 1'
#
loop_
_entity.id
_entity.type
_entity.pdbx_description
1 polymer ?
#
loop_
_entity_poly.entity_id
_entity_poly.type
_entity_poly.pdbx_seq_one_letter_code
_entity_poly.pdbx_strand_id
1 'polypeptide(L)' 'MAELTDIVNETIRREIEEYIERPDEVERNVGLFARIRPLMQEISAALIEGDDGTVDRLTK' A
#
# COMPACT_ATOMS: atom_id res chain seq x y z
N MET A 1 -4.96 14.40 9.33
CA MET A 1 -5.37 13.27 8.47
C MET A 1 -4.10 12.69 7.90
N ALA A 2 -4.08 11.39 7.56
CA ALA A 2 -2.96 10.83 6.85
C ALA A 2 -3.02 11.30 5.39
N GLU A 3 -1.88 11.62 4.81
CA GLU A 3 -1.74 12.06 3.42
C GLU A 3 -1.09 10.95 2.60
N LEU A 4 -1.29 10.97 1.27
CA LEU A 4 -0.71 9.96 0.38
C LEU A 4 0.81 9.87 0.52
N THR A 5 1.48 10.99 0.81
CA THR A 5 2.93 11.09 1.04
C THR A 5 3.41 10.42 2.33
N ASP A 6 2.51 10.11 3.27
CA ASP A 6 2.84 9.38 4.50
C ASP A 6 3.04 7.88 4.24
N ILE A 7 2.60 7.37 3.09
CA ILE A 7 2.90 6.03 2.62
C ILE A 7 4.31 6.02 2.04
N VAL A 8 5.17 5.14 2.54
CA VAL A 8 6.58 5.06 2.16
C VAL A 8 6.73 4.33 0.82
N ASN A 9 5.96 3.26 0.61
CA ASN A 9 6.01 2.46 -0.60
C ASN A 9 5.34 3.17 -1.78
N GLU A 10 6.09 3.38 -2.85
CA GLU A 10 5.64 4.13 -4.02
C GLU A 10 4.57 3.39 -4.82
N THR A 11 4.69 2.07 -4.98
CA THR A 11 3.71 1.24 -5.68
C THR A 11 2.33 1.43 -5.06
N ILE A 12 2.22 1.34 -3.74
CA ILE A 12 0.93 1.56 -3.05
C ILE A 12 0.37 2.96 -3.32
N ARG A 13 1.21 4.01 -3.32
CA ARG A 13 0.74 5.37 -3.62
C ARG A 13 0.14 5.46 -5.01
N ARG A 14 0.83 4.88 -6.01
CA ARG A 14 0.38 4.87 -7.40
C ARG A 14 -0.92 4.07 -7.56
N GLU A 15 -1.00 2.90 -6.95
CA GLU A 15 -2.20 2.05 -7.00
C GLU A 15 -3.43 2.74 -6.41
N ILE A 16 -3.28 3.46 -5.29
CA ILE A 16 -4.37 4.24 -4.69
C ILE A 16 -4.77 5.40 -5.61
N GLU A 17 -3.80 6.14 -6.15
CA GLU A 17 -4.05 7.30 -7.02
C GLU A 17 -4.69 6.90 -8.36
N GLU A 18 -4.29 5.76 -8.93
CA GLU A 18 -4.72 5.29 -10.25
C GLU A 18 -6.08 4.57 -10.22
N TYR A 19 -6.35 3.77 -9.17
CA TYR A 19 -7.49 2.84 -9.20
C TYR A 19 -8.61 3.14 -8.19
N ILE A 20 -8.39 4.00 -7.18
CA ILE A 20 -9.40 4.29 -6.16
C ILE A 20 -10.04 5.66 -6.40
N GLU A 21 -11.26 5.68 -6.94
CA GLU A 21 -11.96 6.92 -7.29
C GLU A 21 -12.81 7.49 -6.15
N ARG A 22 -13.27 6.62 -5.23
CA ARG A 22 -14.21 7.00 -4.17
C ARG A 22 -13.46 7.68 -3.01
N PRO A 23 -13.78 8.95 -2.67
CA PRO A 23 -13.02 9.69 -1.66
C PRO A 23 -12.95 9.02 -0.28
N ASP A 24 -14.03 8.36 0.14
CA ASP A 24 -14.09 7.62 1.40
C ASP A 24 -13.17 6.38 1.40
N GLU A 25 -13.00 5.76 0.24
CA GLU A 25 -12.08 4.63 0.06
C GLU A 25 -10.64 5.10 -0.03
N VAL A 26 -10.36 6.25 -0.66
CA VAL A 26 -9.02 6.87 -0.65
C VAL A 26 -8.61 7.19 0.78
N GLU A 27 -9.44 7.90 1.54
CA GLU A 27 -9.15 8.28 2.94
C GLU A 27 -8.89 7.03 3.80
N ARG A 28 -9.73 5.99 3.64
CA ARG A 28 -9.58 4.73 4.37
C ARG A 28 -8.26 4.03 4.04
N ASN A 29 -7.89 3.94 2.77
CA ASN A 29 -6.67 3.25 2.34
C ASN A 29 -5.41 4.04 2.71
N VAL A 30 -5.41 5.36 2.50
CA VAL A 30 -4.30 6.23 2.94
C VAL A 30 -4.10 6.11 4.45
N GLY A 31 -5.18 6.20 5.23
CA GLY A 31 -5.13 6.03 6.68
C GLY A 31 -4.63 4.65 7.13
N LEU A 32 -4.94 3.58 6.38
CA LEU A 32 -4.45 2.23 6.65
C LEU A 32 -2.96 2.10 6.33
N PHE A 33 -2.52 2.49 5.13
CA PHE A 33 -1.15 2.26 4.71
C PHE A 33 -0.15 3.20 5.39
N ALA A 34 -0.54 4.43 5.70
CA ALA A 34 0.30 5.37 6.46
C ALA A 34 0.65 4.87 7.88
N ARG A 35 -0.20 4.04 8.51
CA ARG A 35 0.00 3.58 9.90
C ARG A 35 0.70 2.22 10.03
N ILE A 36 0.74 1.42 8.97
CA ILE A 36 1.37 0.09 9.03
C ILE A 36 2.90 0.21 8.90
N ARG A 37 3.60 -0.82 9.37
CA ARG A 37 5.06 -0.88 9.28
C ARG A 37 5.51 -0.90 7.81
N PRO A 38 6.66 -0.32 7.44
CA PRO A 38 7.16 -0.35 6.07
C PRO A 38 7.25 -1.76 5.47
N LEU A 39 7.68 -2.76 6.23
CA LEU A 39 7.70 -4.16 5.77
C LEU A 39 6.32 -4.68 5.35
N MET A 40 5.25 -4.26 6.04
CA MET A 40 3.89 -4.65 5.66
C MET A 40 3.45 -3.95 4.36
N GLN A 41 3.91 -2.72 4.11
CA GLN A 41 3.70 -2.05 2.83
C GLN A 41 4.42 -2.82 1.70
N GLU A 42 5.67 -3.24 1.90
CA GLU A 42 6.41 -4.04 0.90
C GLU A 42 5.69 -5.35 0.56
N ILE A 43 5.18 -6.06 1.57
CA ILE A 43 4.39 -7.28 1.35
C ILE A 43 3.09 -6.97 0.59
N SER A 44 2.39 -5.90 0.96
CA SER A 44 1.16 -5.49 0.26
C SER A 44 1.42 -5.08 -1.19
N ALA A 45 2.51 -4.36 -1.46
CA ALA A 45 2.89 -3.97 -2.82
C ALA A 45 3.14 -5.21 -3.69
N ALA A 46 3.96 -6.15 -3.20
CA ALA A 46 4.22 -7.40 -3.91
C ALA A 46 2.93 -8.21 -4.16
N LEU A 47 2.02 -8.25 -3.18
CA LEU A 47 0.72 -8.90 -3.35
C LEU A 47 -0.15 -8.22 -4.41
N ILE A 48 -0.19 -6.89 -4.45
CA ILE A 48 -0.95 -6.12 -5.45
C ILE A 48 -0.37 -6.34 -6.85
N GLU A 49 0.96 -6.37 -6.98
CA GLU A 49 1.66 -6.63 -8.24
C GLU A 49 1.61 -8.11 -8.67
N GLY A 50 1.14 -9.01 -7.81
CA GLY A 50 1.09 -10.44 -8.08
C GLY A 50 2.45 -11.15 -8.02
N ASP A 51 3.45 -10.56 -7.34
CA ASP A 51 4.77 -11.16 -7.09
C ASP A 51 4.74 -12.06 -5.83
N ASP A 52 4.28 -13.29 -6.02
CA ASP A 52 4.20 -14.32 -4.98
C ASP A 52 5.57 -14.70 -4.41
N GLY A 53 6.62 -14.72 -5.24
CA GLY A 53 7.99 -15.02 -4.80
C GLY A 53 8.54 -14.00 -3.80
N THR A 54 8.26 -12.71 -3.99
CA THR A 54 8.62 -11.67 -3.01
C THR A 54 7.80 -11.78 -1.74
N VAL A 55 6.49 -12.03 -1.83
CA VAL A 55 5.64 -12.24 -0.66
C VAL A 55 6.15 -13.41 0.19
N ASP A 56 6.48 -14.54 -0.43
CA ASP A 56 7.04 -15.72 0.24
C ASP A 56 8.37 -15.43 0.93
N ARG A 57 9.22 -14.63 0.31
CA ARG A 57 10.53 -14.26 0.87
C ARG A 57 10.39 -13.34 2.10
N LEU A 58 9.41 -12.44 2.09
CA LEU A 58 9.23 -11.42 3.14
C LEU A 58 8.43 -11.92 4.35
N THR A 59 7.75 -13.05 4.22
CA THR A 59 6.88 -13.63 5.27
C THR A 59 7.48 -14.85 5.99
N LYS A 60 8.73 -15.20 5.66
CA LYS A 60 9.50 -16.29 6.28
C LYS A 60 10.20 -15.89 7.57
#